data_AF-A0A1G2YZY2-F1
#
_entry.id   AF-A0A1G2YZY2-F1
#
_cell.length_a   1.000
_cell.length_b   1.000
_cell.length_c   1.000
_cell.angle_alpha   90.00
_cell.angle_beta   90.00
_cell.angle_gamma   90.00
#
_symmetry.space_group_name_H-M   'P 1'
#
loop_
_entity.id
_entity.type
_entity.pdbx_description
1 polymer ?
#
loop_
_entity_poly.entity_id
_entity_poly.type
_entity_poly.pdbx_seq_one_letter_code
_entity_poly.pdbx_strand_id
1 'polypeptide(L)'
;MRSTRRRKWLWLIAIAVVLLAIIGAFLWMAGLGRDRPSAEERLAEIEVARAVPDSENAAILYNKLLQDPNAASLSDSRPDSLVKEIYSHTLYEPWLSKDHPESAAWVKEHQFIIDRLLEAARLEKCRFPLIIDVADTSQMDRMKTMRQWGFLLSIAANNDTAEGRDDAAITKWQCLLKMGNQGPKQHR
;
A
#
# COMPACT_ATOMS: atom_id res chain seq x y z
N MET A 1 3.20 69.19 -45.38
CA MET A 1 3.27 68.57 -44.03
C MET A 1 2.41 67.29 -43.95
N ARG A 2 2.92 66.13 -44.38
CA ARG A 2 2.20 64.83 -44.23
C ARG A 2 3.09 63.66 -43.77
N SER A 3 4.40 63.88 -43.61
CA SER A 3 5.39 62.83 -43.31
C SER A 3 5.45 62.42 -41.82
N THR A 4 5.06 63.30 -40.90
CA THR A 4 5.14 63.03 -39.45
C THR A 4 4.04 62.08 -38.96
N ARG A 5 2.87 62.07 -39.61
CA ARG A 5 1.73 61.22 -39.24
C ARG A 5 1.97 59.75 -39.57
N ARG A 6 2.59 59.46 -40.73
CA ARG A 6 2.99 58.09 -41.12
C ARG A 6 4.07 57.53 -40.21
N ARG A 7 5.07 58.34 -39.83
CA ARG A 7 6.15 57.90 -38.93
C ARG A 7 5.64 57.54 -37.54
N LYS A 8 4.70 58.32 -36.99
CA LYS A 8 4.03 58.00 -35.71
C LYS A 8 3.20 56.71 -35.79
N TRP A 9 2.52 56.47 -36.91
CA TRP A 9 1.70 55.27 -37.10
C TRP A 9 2.54 53.99 -37.23
N LEU A 10 3.66 54.06 -37.97
CA LEU A 10 4.63 52.96 -38.05
C LEU A 10 5.26 52.64 -36.69
N TRP A 11 5.51 53.67 -35.86
CA TRP A 11 6.06 53.48 -34.52
C TRP A 11 5.06 52.79 -33.56
N LEU A 12 3.77 53.12 -33.65
CA LEU A 12 2.72 52.45 -32.89
C LEU A 12 2.56 50.98 -33.29
N ILE A 13 2.68 50.65 -34.58
CA ILE A 13 2.68 49.26 -35.06
C ILE A 13 3.88 48.51 -34.50
N ALA A 14 5.07 49.11 -34.54
CA ALA A 14 6.26 48.47 -33.99
C ALA A 14 6.10 48.15 -32.49
N ILE A 15 5.55 49.08 -31.70
CA ILE A 15 5.25 48.82 -30.28
C ILE A 15 4.23 47.69 -30.13
N ALA A 16 3.15 47.71 -30.91
CA ALA A 16 2.10 46.69 -30.81
C ALA A 16 2.65 45.28 -31.12
N VAL A 17 3.52 45.17 -32.13
CA VAL A 17 4.19 43.91 -32.47
C VAL A 17 5.12 43.44 -31.34
N VAL A 18 5.90 44.36 -30.76
CA VAL A 18 6.79 44.03 -29.63
C VAL A 18 5.99 43.58 -28.41
N LEU A 19 4.88 44.24 -28.08
CA LEU A 19 4.01 43.84 -26.99
C LEU A 19 3.39 42.46 -27.22
N LEU A 20 2.91 42.18 -28.44
CA LEU A 20 2.39 40.86 -28.80
C LEU A 20 3.46 39.76 -28.68
N ALA A 21 4.70 40.04 -29.10
CA ALA A 21 5.81 39.10 -28.95
C ALA A 21 6.15 38.83 -27.49
N ILE A 22 6.16 39.87 -26.63
CA ILE A 22 6.39 39.73 -25.19
C ILE A 22 5.26 38.92 -24.53
N ILE A 23 4.00 39.22 -24.86
CA ILE A 23 2.84 38.46 -24.35
C ILE A 23 2.91 37.00 -24.80
N GLY A 24 3.24 36.74 -26.08
CA GLY A 24 3.41 35.38 -26.58
C GLY A 24 4.53 34.61 -25.86
N ALA A 25 5.68 35.25 -25.64
CA ALA A 25 6.79 34.66 -24.89
C ALA A 25 6.44 34.40 -23.42
N PHE A 26 5.69 35.31 -22.79
CA PHE A 26 5.22 35.15 -21.41
C PHE A 26 4.21 34.00 -21.29
N LEU A 27 3.24 33.89 -22.21
CA LEU A 27 2.27 32.80 -22.24
C LEU A 27 2.96 31.44 -22.47
N TRP A 28 3.97 31.39 -23.34
CA TRP A 28 4.77 30.19 -23.57
C TRP A 28 5.61 29.81 -22.35
N MET A 29 6.27 30.77 -21.69
CA MET A 29 7.03 30.54 -20.46
C MET A 29 6.14 30.16 -19.26
N ALA A 30 4.94 30.74 -19.15
CA ALA A 30 3.95 30.43 -18.13
C ALA A 30 3.37 29.01 -18.28
N GLY A 31 3.72 28.29 -19.35
CA GLY A 31 3.34 26.89 -19.55
C GLY A 31 1.92 26.71 -20.07
N LEU A 32 1.25 27.77 -20.54
CA LEU A 32 -0.08 27.68 -21.18
C LEU A 32 -0.06 26.92 -22.52
N GLY A 33 1.12 26.60 -23.06
CA GLY A 33 1.32 25.78 -24.25
C GLY A 33 2.23 24.56 -24.05
N ARG A 34 2.51 24.17 -22.79
CA ARG A 34 3.15 22.89 -22.50
C ARG A 34 2.06 21.89 -22.14
N ASP A 35 1.88 20.86 -22.96
CA ASP A 35 1.15 19.65 -22.58
C ASP A 35 1.90 19.04 -21.39
N ARG A 36 1.53 19.45 -20.18
CA ARG A 36 1.97 18.75 -18.98
C ARG A 36 1.18 17.45 -18.96
N PRO A 37 1.85 16.29 -18.88
CA PRO A 37 1.14 15.03 -18.75
C PRO A 37 0.21 15.11 -17.55
N SER A 38 -1.01 14.61 -17.73
CA SER A 38 -2.01 14.65 -16.68
C SER A 38 -1.52 13.88 -15.45
N ALA A 39 -2.13 14.11 -14.29
CA ALA A 39 -1.78 13.34 -13.09
C ALA A 39 -1.94 11.82 -13.33
N GLU A 40 -2.93 11.44 -14.13
CA GLU A 40 -3.20 10.05 -14.53
C GLU A 40 -2.09 9.49 -15.43
N GLU A 41 -1.62 10.24 -16.42
CA GLU A 41 -0.56 9.83 -17.33
C GLU A 41 0.76 9.60 -16.57
N ARG A 42 1.12 10.53 -15.69
CA ARG A 42 2.29 10.40 -14.82
C ARG A 42 2.18 9.19 -13.87
N LEU A 43 0.97 8.88 -13.41
CA LEU A 43 0.76 7.74 -12.54
C LEU A 43 0.84 6.42 -13.32
N ALA A 44 0.26 6.37 -14.52
CA ALA A 44 0.36 5.22 -15.40
C ALA A 44 1.82 4.90 -15.74
N GLU A 45 2.64 5.93 -16.01
CA GLU A 45 4.09 5.78 -16.17
C GLU A 45 4.75 5.18 -14.90
N ILE A 46 4.38 5.67 -13.71
CA ILE A 46 4.89 5.14 -12.43
C ILE A 46 4.46 3.68 -12.22
N GLU A 47 3.22 3.32 -12.55
CA GLU A 47 2.73 1.94 -12.44
C GLU A 47 3.45 1.01 -13.41
N VAL A 48 3.63 1.42 -14.67
CA VAL A 48 4.41 0.68 -15.67
C VAL A 48 5.85 0.49 -15.21
N ALA A 49 6.49 1.54 -14.70
CA ALA A 49 7.86 1.46 -14.18
C ALA A 49 7.99 0.58 -12.93
N ARG A 50 6.91 0.42 -12.16
CA ARG A 50 6.86 -0.41 -10.94
C ARG A 50 6.25 -1.79 -11.19
N ALA A 51 5.93 -2.13 -12.43
CA ALA A 51 5.28 -3.38 -12.77
C ALA A 51 6.13 -4.57 -12.31
N VAL A 52 5.47 -5.48 -11.59
CA VAL A 52 6.04 -6.76 -11.18
C VAL A 52 5.17 -7.84 -11.82
N PRO A 53 5.76 -8.86 -12.47
CA PRO A 53 4.98 -9.97 -13.00
C PRO A 53 4.07 -10.57 -11.92
N ASP A 54 2.83 -10.92 -12.27
CA ASP A 54 1.85 -11.44 -11.30
C ASP A 54 2.38 -12.67 -10.53
N SER A 55 3.17 -13.52 -11.18
CA SER A 55 3.81 -14.70 -10.58
C SER A 55 4.83 -14.37 -9.49
N GLU A 56 5.36 -13.15 -9.47
CA GLU A 56 6.36 -12.68 -8.52
C GLU A 56 5.79 -11.71 -7.48
N ASN A 57 4.52 -11.29 -7.60
CA ASN A 57 3.94 -10.24 -6.78
C ASN A 57 3.07 -10.78 -5.63
N ALA A 58 3.59 -10.74 -4.40
CA ALA A 58 2.87 -11.12 -3.19
C ALA A 58 1.54 -10.36 -3.00
N ALA A 59 1.42 -9.14 -3.52
CA ALA A 59 0.20 -8.35 -3.43
C ALA A 59 -1.01 -9.05 -4.08
N ILE A 60 -0.79 -9.88 -5.11
CA ILE A 60 -1.86 -10.66 -5.75
C ILE A 60 -2.42 -11.69 -4.76
N LEU A 61 -1.57 -12.37 -3.99
CA LEU A 61 -1.99 -13.34 -2.98
C LEU A 61 -2.69 -12.64 -1.80
N TYR A 62 -2.18 -11.50 -1.34
CA TYR A 62 -2.85 -10.71 -0.31
C TYR A 62 -4.22 -10.22 -0.76
N ASN A 63 -4.36 -9.72 -2.00
CA ASN A 63 -5.65 -9.26 -2.52
C ASN A 63 -6.66 -10.40 -2.67
N LYS A 64 -6.21 -11.58 -3.13
CA LYS A 64 -7.05 -12.78 -3.16
C LYS A 64 -7.53 -13.15 -1.76
N LEU A 65 -6.62 -13.12 -0.78
CA LEU A 65 -6.96 -13.42 0.60
C LEU A 65 -7.93 -12.39 1.21
N LEU A 66 -7.80 -11.10 0.88
CA LEU A 66 -8.76 -10.07 1.32
C LEU A 66 -10.18 -10.29 0.79
N GLN A 67 -10.31 -10.93 -0.38
CA GLN A 67 -11.59 -11.19 -1.04
C GLN A 67 -12.15 -12.59 -0.71
N ASP A 68 -11.38 -13.44 -0.02
CA ASP A 68 -11.78 -14.80 0.28
C ASP A 68 -12.78 -14.81 1.44
N PRO A 69 -13.99 -15.39 1.26
CA PRO A 69 -14.98 -15.45 2.33
C PRO A 69 -14.52 -16.28 3.53
N ASN A 70 -13.55 -17.20 3.35
CA ASN A 70 -12.96 -17.99 4.43
C ASN A 70 -11.88 -17.20 5.20
N ALA A 71 -11.47 -16.04 4.70
CA ALA A 71 -10.57 -15.11 5.36
C ALA A 71 -11.33 -13.93 5.99
N ALA A 72 -12.57 -14.19 6.41
CA ALA A 72 -13.45 -13.22 7.08
C ALA A 72 -12.75 -12.52 8.24
N SER A 73 -13.26 -11.33 8.59
CA SER A 73 -12.62 -10.42 9.55
C SER A 73 -12.25 -11.14 10.85
N LEU A 74 -10.94 -11.20 11.14
CA LEU A 74 -10.39 -11.74 12.39
C LEU A 74 -10.92 -11.04 13.65
N SER A 75 -11.60 -9.88 13.51
CA SER A 75 -12.29 -9.25 14.64
C SER A 75 -13.54 -9.99 15.06
N ASP A 76 -14.25 -10.61 14.11
CA ASP A 76 -15.60 -11.10 14.34
C ASP A 76 -15.58 -12.54 14.89
N SER A 77 -14.51 -13.28 14.59
CA SER A 77 -14.26 -14.63 15.08
C SER A 77 -13.38 -14.69 16.34
N ARG A 78 -12.98 -13.54 16.90
CA ARG A 78 -12.10 -13.52 18.07
C ARG A 78 -12.89 -13.90 19.33
N PRO A 79 -12.49 -14.97 20.07
CA PRO A 79 -13.17 -15.31 21.32
C PRO A 79 -13.10 -14.17 22.35
N ASP A 80 -14.18 -13.98 23.11
CA ASP A 80 -14.28 -12.93 24.15
C ASP A 80 -13.20 -13.07 25.23
N SER A 81 -12.68 -14.28 25.46
CA SER A 81 -11.55 -14.54 26.35
C SER A 81 -10.24 -13.87 25.90
N LEU A 82 -10.12 -13.55 24.60
CA LEU A 82 -9.00 -12.81 23.99
C LEU A 82 -9.21 -11.29 23.99
N VAL A 83 -10.03 -10.73 24.88
CA VAL A 83 -10.33 -9.29 24.82
C VAL A 83 -9.38 -8.42 25.65
N LYS A 84 -8.65 -8.93 26.65
CA LYS A 84 -7.61 -8.12 27.34
C LYS A 84 -6.34 -8.87 27.75
N GLU A 85 -6.38 -9.63 28.84
CA GLU A 85 -5.14 -10.13 29.49
C GLU A 85 -4.53 -11.33 28.75
N ILE A 86 -5.38 -12.30 28.37
CA ILE A 86 -4.95 -13.48 27.61
C ILE A 86 -4.44 -13.06 26.21
N TYR A 87 -5.01 -12.01 25.63
CA TYR A 87 -4.56 -11.50 24.33
C TYR A 87 -3.17 -10.87 24.40
N SER A 88 -2.90 -10.02 25.39
CA SER A 88 -1.55 -9.47 25.56
C SER A 88 -0.53 -10.59 25.82
N HIS A 89 -0.88 -11.57 26.67
CA HIS A 89 0.01 -12.67 26.99
C HIS A 89 0.32 -13.52 25.75
N THR A 90 -0.71 -14.02 25.06
CA THR A 90 -0.53 -14.88 23.86
C THR A 90 0.13 -14.15 22.69
N LEU A 91 -0.01 -12.82 22.61
CA LEU A 91 0.60 -12.00 21.56
C LEU A 91 2.08 -11.70 21.78
N TYR A 92 2.53 -11.58 23.04
CA TYR A 92 3.89 -11.14 23.36
C TYR A 92 4.77 -12.21 24.01
N GLU A 93 4.19 -13.28 24.53
CA GLU A 93 4.91 -14.33 25.27
C GLU A 93 4.60 -15.72 24.72
N PRO A 94 5.58 -16.66 24.74
CA PRO A 94 5.32 -18.07 24.41
C PRO A 94 4.24 -18.68 25.32
N TRP A 95 3.32 -19.46 24.74
CA TRP A 95 2.20 -20.04 25.48
C TRP A 95 1.85 -21.45 24.99
N LEU A 96 1.53 -22.36 25.91
CA LEU A 96 1.17 -23.75 25.59
C LEU A 96 -0.32 -23.89 25.29
N SER A 97 -0.66 -24.75 24.32
CA SER A 97 -2.04 -25.03 23.94
C SER A 97 -2.86 -25.63 25.08
N LYS A 98 -2.22 -26.39 25.99
CA LYS A 98 -2.90 -26.98 27.16
C LYS A 98 -3.40 -25.91 28.14
N ASP A 99 -2.71 -24.77 28.23
CA ASP A 99 -3.02 -23.68 29.17
C ASP A 99 -4.01 -22.68 28.56
N HIS A 100 -4.06 -22.58 27.22
CA HIS A 100 -4.98 -21.71 26.48
C HIS A 100 -5.66 -22.44 25.30
N PRO A 101 -6.53 -23.42 25.57
CA PRO A 101 -7.12 -24.27 24.52
C PRO A 101 -8.00 -23.48 23.53
N GLU A 102 -8.66 -22.41 23.98
CA GLU A 102 -9.46 -21.53 23.10
C GLU A 102 -8.58 -20.77 22.12
N SER A 103 -7.42 -20.28 22.55
CA SER A 103 -6.45 -19.62 21.67
C SER A 103 -5.87 -20.61 20.65
N ALA A 104 -5.59 -21.85 21.08
CA ALA A 104 -5.12 -22.91 20.18
C ALA A 104 -6.18 -23.28 19.14
N ALA A 105 -7.45 -23.40 19.55
CA ALA A 105 -8.57 -23.64 18.65
C ALA A 105 -8.73 -22.49 17.64
N TRP A 106 -8.65 -21.25 18.09
CA TRP A 106 -8.73 -20.07 17.22
C TRP A 106 -7.58 -19.99 16.21
N VAL A 107 -6.33 -20.25 16.63
CA VAL A 107 -5.19 -20.33 15.69
C VAL A 107 -5.42 -21.43 14.65
N LYS A 108 -5.90 -22.61 15.08
CA LYS A 108 -6.18 -23.74 14.21
C LYS A 108 -7.31 -23.44 13.21
N GLU A 109 -8.37 -22.78 13.66
CA GLU A 109 -9.48 -22.32 12.80
C GLU A 109 -8.97 -21.42 11.67
N HIS A 110 -7.99 -20.55 11.98
CA HIS A 110 -7.44 -19.60 11.02
C HIS A 110 -6.15 -20.10 10.32
N GLN A 111 -5.88 -21.41 10.36
CA GLN A 111 -4.69 -22.01 9.73
C GLN A 111 -4.63 -21.72 8.22
N PHE A 112 -5.79 -21.71 7.55
CA PHE A 112 -5.88 -21.36 6.12
C PHE A 112 -5.28 -19.97 5.83
N ILE A 113 -5.57 -18.98 6.66
CA ILE A 113 -5.03 -17.62 6.52
C ILE A 113 -3.51 -17.67 6.72
N ILE A 114 -3.04 -18.33 7.78
CA ILE A 114 -1.60 -18.48 8.07
C ILE A 114 -0.88 -19.09 6.87
N ASP A 115 -1.40 -20.18 6.31
CA ASP A 115 -0.77 -20.87 5.18
C ASP A 115 -0.68 -19.97 3.94
N ARG A 116 -1.72 -19.19 3.64
CA ARG A 116 -1.73 -18.21 2.54
C ARG A 116 -0.75 -17.06 2.76
N LEU A 117 -0.61 -16.59 4.00
CA LEU A 117 0.38 -15.58 4.35
C LEU A 117 1.81 -16.12 4.18
N LEU A 118 2.06 -17.35 4.62
CA LEU A 118 3.35 -18.01 4.45
C LEU A 118 3.68 -18.25 2.97
N GLU A 119 2.68 -18.60 2.15
CA GLU A 119 2.81 -18.70 0.69
C GLU A 119 3.19 -17.34 0.08
N ALA A 120 2.48 -16.27 0.44
CA ALA A 120 2.79 -14.91 -0.02
C ALA A 120 4.19 -14.46 0.38
N ALA A 121 4.63 -14.79 1.60
CA ALA A 121 5.96 -14.45 2.09
C ALA A 121 7.11 -15.17 1.36
N ARG A 122 6.83 -16.20 0.54
CA ARG A 122 7.85 -16.80 -0.34
C ARG A 122 8.19 -15.92 -1.53
N LEU A 123 7.27 -15.03 -1.94
CA LEU A 123 7.52 -14.08 -3.01
C LEU A 123 8.34 -12.89 -2.51
N GLU A 124 9.38 -12.55 -3.25
CA GLU A 124 10.33 -11.49 -2.88
C GLU A 124 9.70 -10.10 -3.04
N LYS A 125 8.92 -9.91 -4.10
CA LYS A 125 8.34 -8.62 -4.48
C LYS A 125 6.90 -8.53 -4.00
N CYS A 126 6.53 -7.34 -3.54
CA CYS A 126 5.16 -7.01 -3.16
C CYS A 126 4.86 -5.57 -3.57
N ARG A 127 3.93 -5.41 -4.52
CA ARG A 127 3.55 -4.11 -5.06
C ARG A 127 2.02 -4.07 -5.19
N PHE A 128 1.41 -3.29 -4.30
CA PHE A 128 0.00 -2.94 -4.42
C PHE A 128 -0.19 -1.83 -5.48
N PRO A 129 -1.33 -1.84 -6.20
CA PRO A 129 -1.72 -0.74 -7.09
C PRO A 129 -1.76 0.60 -6.35
N LEU A 130 -1.50 1.69 -7.07
CA LEU A 130 -1.65 3.04 -6.53
C LEU A 130 -3.13 3.41 -6.52
N ILE A 131 -3.65 3.80 -5.37
CA ILE A 131 -5.03 4.27 -5.23
C ILE A 131 -5.02 5.79 -5.47
N ILE A 132 -5.82 6.22 -6.44
CA ILE A 132 -5.91 7.63 -6.88
C ILE A 132 -7.08 8.32 -6.20
N ASP A 133 -8.15 7.57 -5.94
CA ASP A 133 -9.36 8.09 -5.35
C ASP A 133 -9.20 8.26 -3.84
N VAL A 134 -9.25 9.51 -3.38
CA VAL A 134 -9.15 9.85 -1.96
C VAL A 134 -10.39 9.38 -1.19
N ALA A 135 -11.51 9.13 -1.88
CA ALA A 135 -12.69 8.53 -1.29
C ALA A 135 -12.59 6.99 -1.14
N ASP A 136 -11.60 6.34 -1.76
CA ASP A 136 -11.42 4.90 -1.66
C ASP A 136 -10.77 4.52 -0.32
N THR A 137 -11.57 3.90 0.55
CA THR A 137 -11.14 3.43 1.88
C THR A 137 -10.41 2.08 1.83
N SER A 138 -10.32 1.44 0.66
CA SER A 138 -9.74 0.10 0.49
C SER A 138 -8.30 -0.01 1.03
N GLN A 139 -7.52 1.08 0.97
CA GLN A 139 -6.19 1.11 1.55
C GLN A 139 -6.22 0.95 3.07
N MET A 140 -7.13 1.68 3.74
CA MET A 140 -7.28 1.64 5.19
C MET A 140 -7.77 0.28 5.63
N ASP A 141 -8.76 -0.28 4.93
CA ASP A 141 -9.32 -1.60 5.21
C ASP A 141 -8.25 -2.69 5.03
N ARG A 142 -7.48 -2.64 3.93
CA ARG A 142 -6.32 -3.52 3.72
C ARG A 142 -5.30 -3.40 4.85
N MET A 143 -4.93 -2.19 5.26
CA MET A 143 -3.96 -2.00 6.35
C MET A 143 -4.49 -2.53 7.68
N LYS A 144 -5.78 -2.35 7.97
CA LYS A 144 -6.44 -2.90 9.15
C LYS A 144 -6.36 -4.43 9.14
N THR A 145 -6.73 -5.06 8.02
CA THR A 145 -6.69 -6.52 7.89
C THR A 145 -5.27 -7.07 7.94
N MET A 146 -4.31 -6.46 7.26
CA MET A 146 -2.90 -6.86 7.34
C MET A 146 -2.34 -6.77 8.76
N ARG A 147 -2.77 -5.78 9.56
CA ARG A 147 -2.41 -5.70 10.99
C ARG A 147 -3.00 -6.87 11.78
N GLN A 148 -4.26 -7.24 11.53
CA GLN A 148 -4.89 -8.38 12.18
C GLN A 148 -4.18 -9.70 11.82
N TRP A 149 -3.81 -9.88 10.55
CA TRP A 149 -2.98 -11.00 10.11
C TRP A 149 -1.63 -11.04 10.83
N GLY A 150 -1.02 -9.87 11.05
CA GLY A 150 0.20 -9.77 11.85
C GLY A 150 0.00 -10.27 13.28
N PHE A 151 -1.11 -9.93 13.94
CA PHE A 151 -1.44 -10.43 15.27
C PHE A 151 -1.66 -11.96 15.29
N LEU A 152 -2.39 -12.50 14.30
CA LEU A 152 -2.58 -13.94 14.15
C LEU A 152 -1.24 -14.67 14.02
N LEU A 153 -0.34 -14.18 13.16
CA LEU A 153 1.00 -14.76 12.99
C LEU A 153 1.82 -14.72 14.28
N SER A 154 1.81 -13.60 15.01
CA SER A 154 2.51 -13.49 16.29
C SER A 154 2.00 -14.47 17.34
N ILE A 155 0.67 -14.56 17.50
CA ILE A 155 0.04 -15.49 18.44
C ILE A 155 0.41 -16.94 18.10
N ALA A 156 0.32 -17.31 16.81
CA ALA A 156 0.66 -18.65 16.35
C ALA A 156 2.16 -18.97 16.51
N ALA A 157 3.04 -18.01 16.24
CA ALA A 157 4.49 -18.19 16.40
C ALA A 157 4.91 -18.34 17.87
N ASN A 158 4.28 -17.59 18.78
CA ASN A 158 4.47 -17.77 20.22
C ASN A 158 4.02 -19.15 20.70
N ASN A 159 2.90 -19.67 20.17
CA ASN A 159 2.47 -21.02 20.49
C ASN A 159 3.47 -22.07 20.01
N ASP A 160 3.91 -21.97 18.76
CA ASP A 160 4.93 -22.87 18.21
C ASP A 160 6.22 -22.85 19.03
N THR A 161 6.64 -21.68 19.49
CA THR A 161 7.83 -21.54 20.34
C THR A 161 7.67 -22.31 21.66
N ALA A 162 6.53 -22.15 22.35
CA ALA A 162 6.30 -22.86 23.62
C ALA A 162 6.13 -24.37 23.44
N GLU A 163 5.57 -24.79 22.31
CA GLU A 163 5.39 -26.21 21.97
C GLU A 163 6.65 -26.88 21.39
N GLY A 164 7.77 -26.15 21.31
CA GLY A 164 9.05 -26.67 20.78
C GLY A 164 9.07 -26.89 19.27
N ARG A 165 8.20 -26.20 18.52
CA ARG A 165 8.13 -26.22 17.05
C ARG A 165 8.91 -25.04 16.45
N ASP A 166 10.20 -24.94 16.79
CA ASP A 166 11.04 -23.75 16.53
C ASP A 166 11.08 -23.34 15.06
N ASP A 167 11.23 -24.28 14.12
CA ASP A 167 11.27 -23.98 12.67
C ASP A 167 9.95 -23.35 12.17
N ALA A 168 8.82 -23.81 12.70
CA ALA A 168 7.51 -23.28 12.37
C ALA A 168 7.31 -21.86 12.94
N ALA A 169 7.80 -21.63 14.18
CA ALA A 169 7.81 -20.30 14.79
C ALA A 169 8.68 -19.33 13.98
N ILE A 170 9.92 -19.71 13.65
CA ILE A 170 10.85 -18.89 12.86
C ILE A 170 10.23 -18.52 11.51
N THR A 171 9.61 -19.48 10.83
CA THR A 171 8.95 -19.24 9.53
C THR A 171 7.84 -18.18 9.64
N LYS A 172 7.02 -18.23 10.70
CA LYS A 172 5.96 -17.25 10.96
C LYS A 172 6.52 -15.87 11.31
N TRP A 173 7.60 -15.80 12.11
CA TRP A 173 8.28 -14.53 12.41
C TRP A 173 8.91 -13.89 11.16
N GLN A 174 9.55 -14.69 10.31
CA GLN A 174 10.08 -14.21 9.02
C GLN A 174 8.97 -13.68 8.11
N CYS A 175 7.82 -14.36 8.06
CA CYS A 175 6.64 -13.88 7.33
C CYS A 175 6.19 -12.51 7.85
N LEU A 176 6.08 -12.34 9.17
CA LEU A 176 5.70 -11.07 9.79
C LEU A 176 6.67 -9.93 9.42
N LEU A 177 7.98 -10.19 9.49
CA LEU A 177 9.00 -9.21 9.11
C LEU A 177 8.92 -8.85 7.62
N LYS A 178 8.69 -9.83 6.74
CA LYS A 178 8.50 -9.58 5.30
C LYS A 178 7.26 -8.72 5.05
N MET A 179 6.13 -9.02 5.69
CA MET A 179 4.92 -8.19 5.58
C MET A 179 5.17 -6.74 6.00
N GLY A 180 5.92 -6.52 7.09
CA GLY A 180 6.29 -5.18 7.54
C GLY A 180 7.21 -4.44 6.57
N ASN A 181 8.19 -5.13 5.99
CA ASN A 181 9.14 -4.55 5.03
C ASN A 181 8.53 -4.29 3.64
N GLN A 182 7.51 -5.05 3.27
CA GLN A 182 6.77 -4.93 2.01
C GLN A 182 5.70 -3.83 2.05
N GLY A 183 5.40 -3.27 3.22
CA GLY A 183 4.51 -2.11 3.36
C GLY A 183 5.05 -0.87 2.64
N PRO A 184 4.18 0.11 2.32
CA PRO A 184 4.61 1.38 1.75
C PRO A 184 5.61 2.04 2.71
N LYS A 185 6.89 2.10 2.31
CA LYS A 185 7.89 2.90 3.00
C LYS A 185 7.43 4.35 2.87
N GLN A 186 6.90 4.91 3.96
CA GLN A 186 6.71 6.35 4.04
C GLN A 186 8.12 6.96 3.95
N HIS A 187 8.45 7.51 2.79
CA HIS A 187 9.61 8.37 2.66
C HIS A 187 9.37 9.57 3.58
N ARG A 188 9.98 9.53 4.77
CA ARG A 188 10.10 10.68 5.67
C ARG A 188 11.24 11.57 5.21
#